data_AF-A0A7G8JNG5-F1
#
_entry.id   AF-A0A7G8JNG5-F1
#
_cell.length_a   1.000
_cell.length_b   1.000
_cell.length_c   1.000
_cell.angle_alpha   90.00
_cell.angle_beta   90.00
_cell.angle_gamma   90.00
#
_symmetry.space_group_name_H-M   'P 1'
#
loop_
_entity.id
_entity.type
_entity.pdbx_description
1 polymer ?
#
loop_
_entity_poly.entity_id
_entity_poly.type
_entity_poly.pdbx_seq_one_letter_code
_entity_poly.pdbx_strand_id
1 'polypeptide(L)' 'MKANLLQMTNDSDNSKDYWIDEIAFLEARLNGSQGDIDSEDRSACEDALKMAKANLSSFK' A
#
# COMPACT_ATOMS: atom_id res chain seq x y z
N MET A 1 13.61 22.65 -20.02
CA MET A 1 13.76 21.22 -19.72
C MET A 1 13.25 20.98 -18.30
N LYS A 2 11.99 20.56 -18.12
CA LYS A 2 11.49 20.10 -16.82
C LYS A 2 10.40 19.05 -17.06
N ALA A 3 10.84 17.80 -17.15
CA ALA A 3 10.01 16.65 -16.89
C ALA A 3 10.89 15.72 -16.06
N ASN A 4 10.92 15.97 -14.75
CA ASN A 4 11.40 14.98 -13.80
C ASN A 4 10.26 13.97 -13.68
N LEU A 5 10.18 13.07 -14.68
CA LEU A 5 9.30 11.93 -14.61
C LEU A 5 9.82 11.09 -13.46
N LEU A 6 9.12 11.24 -12.32
CA LEU A 6 8.82 10.20 -11.36
C LEU A 6 9.88 9.11 -11.34
N GLN A 7 10.86 9.33 -10.48
CA GLN A 7 11.69 8.31 -9.89
C GLN A 7 10.74 7.23 -9.36
N MET A 8 10.42 6.25 -10.22
CA MET A 8 9.83 4.98 -9.84
C MET A 8 10.81 4.39 -8.84
N THR A 9 10.47 4.62 -7.57
CA THR A 9 10.75 3.74 -6.42
C THR A 9 11.77 2.68 -6.74
N ASN A 10 13.04 3.07 -6.59
CA ASN A 10 14.15 2.12 -6.58
C ASN A 10 13.82 1.03 -5.57
N ASP A 11 13.81 -0.20 -6.08
CA ASP A 11 13.95 -1.42 -5.32
C ASP A 11 14.97 -1.31 -4.19
N SER A 12 14.64 -1.98 -3.08
CA SER A 12 15.48 -2.40 -1.95
C SER A 12 15.22 -1.62 -0.65
N ASP A 13 14.62 -2.31 0.31
CA ASP A 13 14.03 -1.84 1.58
C ASP A 13 12.74 -1.05 1.39
N ASN A 14 11.61 -1.77 1.40
CA ASN A 14 10.32 -1.17 1.70
C ASN A 14 10.43 -0.46 3.06
N SER A 15 10.77 0.83 3.04
CA SER A 15 10.95 1.64 4.24
C SER A 15 9.68 1.59 5.09
N LYS A 16 9.81 1.86 6.39
CA LYS A 16 8.67 2.03 7.29
C LYS A 16 7.59 2.93 6.67
N ASP A 17 8.00 3.99 5.97
CA ASP A 17 7.12 4.94 5.30
C ASP A 17 6.32 4.30 4.15
N TYR A 18 6.96 3.40 3.35
CA TYR A 18 6.26 2.66 2.30
C TYR A 18 5.10 1.83 2.88
N TRP A 19 5.36 1.10 3.97
CA TRP A 19 4.31 0.28 4.58
C TRP A 19 3.21 1.12 5.23
N ILE A 20 3.53 2.30 5.76
CA ILE A 20 2.53 3.25 6.27
C ILE A 20 1.62 3.74 5.14
N ASP A 21 2.20 4.17 4.01
CA ASP A 21 1.45 4.65 2.86
C ASP A 21 0.60 3.53 2.23
N GLU A 22 1.16 2.33 2.11
CA GLU A 22 0.47 1.14 1.59
C GLU A 22 -0.72 0.75 2.48
N ILE A 23 -0.56 0.76 3.81
CA ILE A 23 -1.66 0.50 4.75
C ILE A 23 -2.77 1.55 4.57
N ALA A 24 -2.42 2.84 4.48
CA ALA A 24 -3.40 3.90 4.30
C ALA A 24 -4.16 3.77 2.97
N PHE A 25 -3.46 3.39 1.90
CA PHE A 25 -4.06 3.12 0.61
C PHE A 25 -5.05 1.95 0.66
N LEU A 26 -4.65 0.82 1.24
CA LEU A 26 -5.49 -0.38 1.35
C LEU A 26 -6.70 -0.15 2.25
N GLU A 27 -6.55 0.57 3.37
CA GLU A 27 -7.67 0.92 4.24
C GLU A 27 -8.67 1.85 3.54
N ALA A 28 -8.19 2.81 2.73
CA ALA A 28 -9.04 3.68 1.91
C ALA A 28 -9.79 2.90 0.81
N ARG A 29 -9.16 1.89 0.20
CA ARG A 29 -9.83 1.04 -0.78
C ARG A 29 -10.89 0.15 -0.12
N LEU A 30 -10.58 -0.44 1.03
CA LEU A 30 -11.49 -1.31 1.76
C LEU A 30 -12.70 -0.56 2.37
N ASN A 31 -12.50 0.70 2.78
CA ASN A 31 -13.58 1.52 3.34
C ASN A 31 -14.49 2.16 2.28
N GLY A 32 -14.19 1.95 0.98
CA GLY A 32 -14.99 2.49 -0.14
C GLY A 32 -14.64 3.92 -0.56
N SER A 33 -13.58 4.53 0.00
CA SER A 33 -13.16 5.89 -0.39
C SER A 33 -12.71 6.01 -1.85
N GLN A 34 -12.41 4.88 -2.50
CA GLN A 34 -11.96 4.82 -3.89
C GLN A 34 -12.97 4.12 -4.83
N GLY A 35 -14.23 4.05 -4.40
CA GLY A 35 -15.29 3.33 -5.11
C GLY A 35 -15.46 1.89 -4.62
N ASP A 36 -16.51 1.25 -5.14
CA ASP A 36 -16.82 -0.13 -4.78
C ASP A 36 -15.82 -1.09 -5.41
N ILE A 37 -15.45 -2.11 -4.62
CA ILE A 37 -14.62 -3.23 -5.04
C ILE A 37 -15.43 -4.52 -4.94
N ASP A 38 -15.18 -5.45 -5.85
CA ASP A 38 -15.79 -6.77 -5.76
C ASP A 38 -15.19 -7.60 -4.60
N SER A 39 -15.75 -8.77 -4.38
CA SER A 39 -15.31 -9.66 -3.30
C SER A 39 -13.88 -10.17 -3.48
N GLU A 40 -13.42 -10.33 -4.72
CA GLU A 40 -12.07 -10.83 -4.99
C GLU A 40 -11.05 -9.73 -4.72
N ASP A 41 -11.30 -8.52 -5.21
CA ASP A 41 -10.51 -7.32 -4.92
C ASP A 41 -10.47 -7.03 -3.42
N ARG A 42 -11.61 -7.15 -2.72
CA ARG A 42 -11.67 -6.97 -1.26
C ARG A 42 -10.77 -7.98 -0.55
N SER A 43 -10.87 -9.26 -0.89
CA SER A 43 -10.03 -10.31 -0.28
C SER A 43 -8.55 -10.05 -0.54
N ALA A 44 -8.18 -9.67 -1.76
CA ALA A 44 -6.79 -9.34 -2.10
C ALA A 44 -6.27 -8.13 -1.30
N CYS A 45 -7.10 -7.09 -1.13
CA CYS A 45 -6.75 -5.92 -0.33
C CYS A 45 -6.60 -6.27 1.16
N GLU A 46 -7.44 -7.16 1.71
CA GLU A 46 -7.36 -7.62 3.09
C GLU A 46 -6.06 -8.41 3.36
N ASP A 47 -5.69 -9.32 2.44
CA ASP A 47 -4.45 -10.09 2.53
C ASP A 47 -3.21 -9.20 2.41
N ALA A 48 -3.22 -8.24 1.47
CA ALA A 48 -2.17 -7.25 1.34
C ALA A 48 -2.04 -6.37 2.60
N LEU A 49 -3.17 -5.94 3.19
CA LEU A 49 -3.19 -5.11 4.38
C LEU A 49 -2.59 -5.85 5.58
N LYS A 50 -2.91 -7.14 5.72
CA LYS A 50 -2.35 -8.01 6.75
C LYS A 50 -0.83 -8.14 6.59
N MET A 51 -0.36 -8.36 5.37
CA MET A 51 1.08 -8.44 5.07
C MET A 51 1.79 -7.12 5.36
N ALA A 52 1.23 -5.99 4.93
CA ALA A 52 1.79 -4.66 5.15
C ALA A 52 1.90 -4.34 6.65
N LYS A 53 0.86 -4.64 7.45
CA LYS A 53 0.88 -4.49 8.91
C LYS A 53 1.93 -5.38 9.59
N ALA A 54 2.09 -6.61 9.12
CA ALA A 54 3.10 -7.54 9.66
C ALA A 54 4.53 -7.07 9.36
N ASN A 55 4.78 -6.58 8.14
CA ASN A 55 6.06 -6.00 7.76
C ASN A 55 6.33 -4.72 8.55
N LEU A 56 5.37 -3.80 8.65
CA LEU A 56 5.50 -2.56 9.44
C LEU A 56 5.86 -2.85 10.91
N SER A 57 5.23 -3.87 11.50
CA SER A 57 5.49 -4.30 12.88
C SER A 57 6.87 -4.95 13.06
N SER A 58 7.50 -5.39 11.97
CA SER A 58 8.85 -5.98 11.98
C SER A 58 9.97 -4.92 11.98
N PHE A 59 9.65 -3.65 11.65
CA PHE A 59 10.56 -2.51 11.82
C PHE A 59 10.54 -2.07 13.30
N LYS A 60 11.31 -2.77 14.13
CA LYS A 60 11.45 -2.51 15.56
C LYS A 60 12.36 -1.33 15.87
#